data_AF-A0A4U6N174-F1
#
_entry.id   AF-A0A4U6N174-F1
#
_cell.length_a   1.000
_cell.length_b   1.000
_cell.length_c   1.000
_cell.angle_alpha   90.00
_cell.angle_beta   90.00
_cell.angle_gamma   90.00
#
_symmetry.space_group_name_H-M   'P 1'
#
loop_
_entity.id
_entity.type
_entity.pdbx_description
1 polymer ?
#
loop_
_entity_poly.entity_id
_entity_poly.type
_entity_poly.pdbx_seq_one_letter_code
_entity_poly.pdbx_strand_id
1 'polypeptide(L)'
;MGNTSNIIGAGCAALMLSGCAIAPSFSEDRKREMRDSASSYQQAVLEDLVVTETEYRDAIDAARTCIQDAGWGVGPIELQDGNQLGFTSSYSGDAPPADDVMQACYDEFMMPAGSIWVSQRTKLTS
;
A
#
# COMPACT_ATOMS: atom_id res chain seq x y z
N MET A 1 -52.03 41.35 17.01
CA MET A 1 -51.68 40.57 18.22
C MET A 1 -52.52 39.31 18.21
N GLY A 2 -51.88 38.15 18.08
CA GLY A 2 -52.49 36.84 17.97
C GLY A 2 -51.36 35.81 17.88
N ASN A 3 -51.15 35.11 19.00
CA ASN A 3 -49.98 34.33 19.38
C ASN A 3 -49.99 32.88 18.87
N THR A 4 -48.80 32.26 18.89
CA THR A 4 -48.50 30.82 19.17
C THR A 4 -48.97 29.76 18.16
N SER A 5 -48.32 28.62 17.91
CA SER A 5 -47.11 27.95 18.43
C SER A 5 -46.80 26.73 17.51
N ASN A 6 -45.51 26.36 17.45
CA ASN A 6 -44.88 25.03 17.32
C ASN A 6 -45.62 23.81 16.71
N ILE A 7 -44.89 23.01 15.91
CA ILE A 7 -44.75 21.52 15.95
C ILE A 7 -43.69 21.14 14.89
N ILE A 8 -42.46 20.78 15.30
CA ILE A 8 -41.91 19.42 15.47
C ILE A 8 -41.66 18.65 14.15
N GLY A 9 -40.37 18.46 13.86
CA GLY A 9 -39.79 17.12 13.68
C GLY A 9 -39.88 16.44 12.31
N ALA A 10 -38.71 16.26 11.70
CA ALA A 10 -38.26 15.11 10.88
C ALA A 10 -37.18 15.65 9.93
N GLY A 11 -35.96 15.13 9.84
CA GLY A 11 -35.38 13.94 10.42
C GLY A 11 -33.88 13.97 10.09
N CYS A 12 -33.10 13.28 10.91
CA CYS A 12 -31.69 13.04 10.67
C CYS A 12 -31.49 12.38 9.29
N ALA A 13 -31.00 13.13 8.31
CA ALA A 13 -30.29 12.56 7.18
C ALA A 13 -28.80 12.52 7.53
N ALA A 14 -28.44 11.66 8.51
CA ALA A 14 -27.07 11.22 8.62
C ALA A 14 -26.81 10.29 7.43
N LEU A 15 -26.29 10.86 6.34
CA LEU A 15 -25.63 10.11 5.27
C LEU A 15 -24.40 9.45 5.91
N MET A 16 -24.61 8.32 6.56
CA MET A 16 -23.54 7.37 6.88
C MET A 16 -23.08 6.82 5.53
N LEU A 17 -22.19 7.56 4.87
CA LEU A 17 -21.32 7.03 3.84
C LEU A 17 -20.42 6.01 4.54
N SER A 18 -20.95 4.81 4.75
CA SER A 18 -20.14 3.62 5.01
C SER A 18 -19.36 3.37 3.73
N GLY A 19 -18.27 4.10 3.57
CA GLY A 19 -17.29 3.83 2.53
C GLY A 19 -16.75 2.44 2.80
N CYS A 20 -17.31 1.44 2.13
CA CYS A 20 -16.57 0.21 1.88
C CYS A 20 -15.27 0.68 1.23
N ALA A 21 -14.15 0.60 1.95
CA ALA A 21 -12.83 0.73 1.35
C ALA A 21 -12.67 -0.47 0.41
N ILE A 22 -13.20 -0.35 -0.80
CA ILE A 22 -13.04 -1.35 -1.85
C ILE A 22 -11.57 -1.25 -2.24
N ALA A 23 -10.75 -2.16 -1.72
CA ALA A 23 -9.39 -2.33 -2.21
C ALA A 23 -9.48 -2.53 -3.74
N PRO A 24 -8.68 -1.79 -4.53
CA PRO A 24 -8.76 -1.83 -5.99
C PRO A 24 -8.58 -3.26 -6.48
N SER A 25 -9.41 -3.69 -7.42
CA SER A 25 -9.25 -4.96 -8.14
C SER A 25 -8.71 -4.65 -9.54
N PHE A 26 -7.64 -5.32 -9.96
CA PHE A 26 -7.07 -5.14 -11.30
C PHE A 26 -7.52 -6.27 -12.22
N SER A 27 -7.90 -5.92 -13.46
CA SER A 27 -8.07 -6.90 -14.53
C SER A 27 -6.73 -7.52 -14.92
N GLU A 28 -6.73 -8.68 -15.57
CA GLU A 28 -5.48 -9.28 -16.08
C GLU A 28 -4.74 -8.35 -17.03
N ASP A 29 -5.45 -7.69 -17.95
CA ASP A 29 -4.85 -6.71 -18.87
C ASP A 29 -4.15 -5.59 -18.09
N ARG A 30 -4.79 -5.07 -17.03
CA ARG A 30 -4.19 -4.05 -16.19
C ARG A 30 -2.95 -4.57 -15.45
N LYS A 31 -2.96 -5.81 -14.99
CA LYS A 31 -1.79 -6.44 -14.37
C LYS A 31 -0.65 -6.62 -15.37
N ARG A 32 -0.94 -6.96 -16.63
CA ARG A 32 0.06 -7.03 -17.71
C ARG A 32 0.68 -5.67 -17.97
N GLU A 33 -0.13 -4.61 -18.08
CA GLU A 33 0.38 -3.24 -18.21
C GLU A 33 1.29 -2.87 -17.04
N MET A 34 0.88 -3.17 -15.80
CA MET A 34 1.68 -2.90 -14.61
C MET A 34 3.02 -3.64 -14.66
N ARG A 35 3.02 -4.94 -14.97
CA ARG A 35 4.24 -5.75 -15.16
C ARG A 35 5.14 -5.15 -16.24
N ASP A 36 4.59 -4.88 -17.43
CA ASP A 36 5.38 -4.43 -18.59
C ASP A 36 6.00 -3.03 -18.37
N SER A 37 5.43 -2.23 -17.46
CA SER A 37 5.97 -0.94 -17.02
C SER A 37 6.87 -1.00 -15.77
N ALA A 38 6.98 -2.17 -15.13
CA ALA A 38 7.71 -2.35 -13.89
C ALA A 38 9.23 -2.51 -14.13
N SER A 39 10.00 -2.45 -13.04
CA SER A 39 11.41 -2.83 -13.02
C SER A 39 11.62 -4.28 -13.48
N SER A 40 12.85 -4.64 -13.87
CA SER A 40 13.16 -6.03 -14.24
C SER A 40 12.91 -7.02 -13.10
N TYR A 41 13.14 -6.60 -11.84
CA TYR A 41 12.83 -7.41 -10.68
C TYR A 41 11.32 -7.70 -10.60
N GLN A 42 10.50 -6.66 -10.68
CA GLN A 42 9.04 -6.81 -10.58
C GLN A 42 8.43 -7.48 -11.81
N GLN A 43 9.05 -7.37 -12.99
CA GLN A 43 8.65 -8.14 -14.16
C GLN A 43 8.76 -9.64 -13.93
N ALA A 44 9.82 -10.09 -13.25
CA ALA A 44 10.01 -11.49 -12.89
C ALA A 44 9.00 -11.94 -11.82
N VAL A 45 8.79 -11.12 -10.78
CA VAL A 45 7.77 -11.38 -9.74
C VAL A 45 6.36 -11.47 -10.33
N LEU A 46 6.07 -10.69 -11.37
CA LEU A 46 4.74 -10.59 -11.97
C LEU A 46 4.59 -11.46 -13.23
N GLU A 47 5.46 -12.46 -13.45
CA GLU A 47 5.44 -13.29 -14.67
C GLU A 47 4.06 -13.94 -14.89
N ASP A 48 3.46 -14.48 -13.81
CA ASP A 48 2.14 -15.14 -13.82
C ASP A 48 0.98 -14.22 -13.42
N LEU A 49 1.25 -12.92 -13.21
CA LEU A 49 0.30 -11.89 -12.78
C LEU A 49 -0.32 -12.12 -11.39
N VAL A 50 0.27 -13.00 -10.59
CA VAL A 50 -0.11 -13.29 -9.22
C VAL A 50 1.10 -13.05 -8.32
N VAL A 51 0.91 -12.33 -7.21
CA VAL A 51 1.96 -12.19 -6.21
C VAL A 51 1.69 -13.18 -5.10
N THR A 52 2.56 -14.17 -4.95
CA THR A 52 2.52 -15.11 -3.83
C THR A 52 2.96 -14.42 -2.53
N GLU A 53 2.65 -15.03 -1.39
CA GLU A 53 3.11 -14.50 -0.09
C GLU A 53 4.65 -14.45 -0.02
N THR A 54 5.34 -15.45 -0.57
CA THR A 54 6.80 -15.48 -0.62
C THR A 54 7.35 -14.32 -1.44
N GLU A 55 6.84 -14.12 -2.66
CA GLU A 55 7.29 -13.00 -3.50
C GLU A 55 6.99 -11.64 -2.89
N TYR A 56 5.86 -11.49 -2.18
CA TYR A 56 5.55 -10.26 -1.46
C TYR A 56 6.53 -10.01 -0.31
N ARG A 57 6.85 -11.04 0.47
CA ARG A 57 7.85 -10.96 1.55
C ARG A 57 9.24 -10.62 1.01
N ASP A 58 9.64 -11.28 -0.06
CA ASP A 58 10.94 -11.06 -0.71
C ASP A 58 11.03 -9.64 -1.29
N ALA A 59 9.95 -9.12 -1.90
CA ALA A 59 9.89 -7.75 -2.39
C ALA A 59 10.00 -6.70 -1.27
N ILE A 60 9.33 -6.93 -0.13
CA ILE A 60 9.45 -6.06 1.05
C ILE A 60 10.86 -6.10 1.62
N ASP A 61 11.48 -7.28 1.70
CA ASP A 61 12.85 -7.43 2.20
C ASP A 61 13.88 -6.78 1.26
N ALA A 62 13.69 -6.90 -0.05
CA ALA A 62 14.51 -6.23 -1.05
C ALA A 62 14.40 -4.70 -0.94
N ALA A 63 13.19 -4.16 -0.80
CA ALA A 63 12.98 -2.73 -0.57
C ALA A 63 13.63 -2.25 0.74
N ARG A 64 13.49 -3.02 1.82
CA ARG A 64 14.10 -2.74 3.12
C ARG A 64 15.63 -2.72 3.02
N THR A 65 16.21 -3.71 2.35
CA THR A 65 17.66 -3.83 2.13
C THR A 65 18.18 -2.67 1.27
N CYS A 66 17.48 -2.30 0.20
CA CYS A 66 17.82 -1.13 -0.62
C CYS A 66 17.90 0.16 0.22
N ILE A 67 16.92 0.39 1.09
CA ILE A 67 16.89 1.55 1.98
C ILE A 67 18.03 1.50 3.01
N GLN A 68 18.30 0.32 3.57
CA GLN A 68 19.41 0.10 4.49
C GLN A 68 20.77 0.38 3.83
N ASP A 69 20.99 -0.14 2.62
CA ASP A 69 22.22 0.03 1.84
C ASP A 69 22.41 1.48 1.39
N ALA A 70 21.33 2.23 1.24
CA ALA A 70 21.37 3.67 1.03
C ALA A 70 21.73 4.48 2.30
N GLY A 71 21.99 3.81 3.42
CA GLY A 71 22.50 4.42 4.65
C GLY A 71 21.44 4.76 5.70
N TRP A 72 20.20 4.29 5.52
CA TRP A 72 19.13 4.51 6.47
C TRP A 72 19.11 3.44 7.56
N GLY A 73 18.66 3.82 8.76
CA GLY A 73 18.24 2.86 9.77
C GLY A 73 16.92 2.22 9.35
N VAL A 74 16.80 0.91 9.47
CA VAL A 74 15.56 0.17 9.16
C VAL A 74 15.16 -0.74 10.33
N GLY A 75 13.89 -0.64 10.72
CA GLY A 75 13.27 -1.51 11.73
C GLY A 75 13.00 -2.93 11.20
N PRO A 76 12.44 -3.82 12.03
CA PRO A 76 11.96 -5.12 11.57
C PRO A 76 10.77 -4.99 10.60
N ILE A 77 10.55 -6.03 9.79
CA ILE A 77 9.33 -6.17 8.98
C ILE A 77 8.19 -6.62 9.90
N GLU A 78 7.09 -5.87 9.89
CA GLU A 78 5.92 -6.09 10.73
C GLU A 78 4.63 -6.09 9.90
N LEU A 79 3.58 -6.71 10.45
CA LEU A 79 2.24 -6.66 9.88
C LEU A 79 1.64 -5.28 10.09
N GLN A 80 1.27 -4.63 8.99
CA GLN A 80 0.55 -3.37 8.93
C GLN A 80 -0.84 -3.59 8.32
N ASP A 81 -1.85 -2.87 8.83
CA ASP A 81 -3.22 -2.86 8.29
C ASP A 81 -3.81 -4.26 7.98
N GLY A 82 -3.47 -5.24 8.83
CA GLY A 82 -4.03 -6.59 8.84
C GLY A 82 -3.61 -7.53 7.70
N ASN A 83 -3.05 -7.02 6.60
CA ASN A 83 -2.62 -7.85 5.46
C ASN A 83 -1.46 -7.27 4.64
N GLN A 84 -0.81 -6.24 5.15
CA GLN A 84 0.34 -5.61 4.51
C GLN A 84 1.56 -5.84 5.39
N LEU A 85 2.72 -5.96 4.78
CA LEU A 85 3.99 -5.93 5.49
C LEU A 85 4.59 -4.54 5.29
N GLY A 86 5.29 -4.07 6.31
CA GLY A 86 6.07 -2.84 6.21
C GLY A 86 7.08 -2.76 7.33
N PHE A 87 7.93 -1.75 7.28
CA PHE A 87 8.99 -1.51 8.25
C PHE A 87 9.12 -0.02 8.48
N THR A 88 9.68 0.36 9.63
CA THR A 88 10.03 1.75 9.92
C THR A 88 11.41 2.06 9.36
N SER A 89 11.63 3.31 8.97
CA SER A 89 12.94 3.82 8.57
C SER A 89 13.31 5.07 9.38
N SER A 90 14.60 5.30 9.56
CA SER A 90 15.13 6.49 10.24
C SER A 90 16.38 6.99 9.54
N TYR A 91 16.54 8.31 9.51
CA TYR A 91 17.70 8.98 8.93
C TYR A 91 18.35 9.87 9.99
N SER A 92 19.69 9.79 10.10
CA SER A 92 20.48 10.51 11.11
C SER A 92 21.54 11.45 10.52
N GLY A 93 21.48 11.74 9.22
CA GLY A 93 22.40 12.70 8.58
C GLY A 93 22.03 14.17 8.82
N ASP A 94 23.00 15.06 8.60
CA ASP A 94 22.86 16.50 8.85
C ASP A 94 21.99 17.24 7.82
N ALA A 95 21.74 16.64 6.66
CA ALA A 95 20.85 17.14 5.62
C ALA A 95 19.46 16.49 5.74
N PRO A 96 18.37 17.13 5.28
CA PRO A 96 17.08 16.43 5.19
C PRO A 96 17.24 15.17 4.33
N PRO A 97 16.59 14.05 4.71
CA PRO A 97 16.61 12.86 3.88
C PRO A 97 16.04 13.19 2.50
N ALA A 98 16.69 12.67 1.48
CA ALA A 98 16.18 12.79 0.13
C ALA A 98 15.10 11.69 -0.05
N ASP A 99 13.83 12.12 -0.10
CA ASP A 99 12.66 11.22 -0.26
C ASP A 99 12.73 10.40 -1.56
N ASP A 100 13.55 10.84 -2.52
CA ASP A 100 13.80 10.17 -3.80
C ASP A 100 14.46 8.80 -3.65
N VAL A 101 15.32 8.60 -2.65
CA VAL A 101 15.97 7.32 -2.35
C VAL A 101 14.93 6.29 -1.92
N MET A 102 14.06 6.68 -0.99
CA MET A 102 12.97 5.83 -0.51
C MET A 102 12.05 5.48 -1.69
N GLN A 103 11.62 6.50 -2.44
CA GLN A 103 10.76 6.31 -3.61
C GLN A 103 11.41 5.38 -4.64
N ALA A 104 12.69 5.54 -4.95
CA ALA A 104 13.41 4.69 -5.90
C ALA A 104 13.46 3.22 -5.45
N CYS A 105 13.71 2.95 -4.17
CA CYS A 105 13.67 1.58 -3.64
C CYS A 105 12.25 0.99 -3.72
N TYR A 106 11.21 1.77 -3.41
CA TYR A 106 9.83 1.30 -3.55
C TYR A 106 9.42 1.08 -5.01
N ASP A 107 9.83 1.97 -5.92
CA ASP A 107 9.56 1.86 -7.35
C ASP A 107 10.27 0.64 -7.96
N GLU A 108 11.48 0.32 -7.49
CA GLU A 108 12.24 -0.84 -7.97
C GLU A 108 11.64 -2.16 -7.48
N PHE A 109 11.23 -2.26 -6.22
CA PHE A 109 10.89 -3.57 -5.64
C PHE A 109 9.40 -3.77 -5.34
N MET A 110 8.62 -2.71 -5.11
CA MET A 110 7.34 -2.82 -4.41
C MET A 110 6.13 -2.19 -5.10
N MET A 111 6.28 -1.17 -5.94
CA MET A 111 5.13 -0.36 -6.36
C MET A 111 4.05 -1.19 -7.13
N PRO A 112 4.35 -1.82 -8.29
CA PRO A 112 3.48 -2.83 -8.90
C PRO A 112 3.17 -4.05 -8.03
N ALA A 113 4.19 -4.70 -7.45
CA ALA A 113 4.03 -5.96 -6.72
C ALA A 113 3.12 -5.82 -5.48
N GLY A 114 3.35 -4.79 -4.67
CA GLY A 114 2.53 -4.47 -3.51
C GLY A 114 1.10 -4.08 -3.87
N SER A 115 0.92 -3.32 -4.96
CA SER A 115 -0.42 -2.97 -5.46
C SER A 115 -1.21 -4.23 -5.84
N ILE A 116 -0.58 -5.16 -6.56
CA ILE A 116 -1.22 -6.43 -6.95
C ILE A 116 -1.49 -7.30 -5.73
N TRP A 117 -0.55 -7.43 -4.79
CA TRP A 117 -0.76 -8.14 -3.52
C TRP A 117 -2.02 -7.64 -2.79
N VAL A 118 -2.14 -6.33 -2.57
CA VAL A 118 -3.29 -5.72 -1.89
C VAL A 118 -4.60 -5.99 -2.65
N SER A 119 -4.56 -5.97 -3.99
CA SER A 119 -5.73 -6.24 -4.83
C SER A 119 -6.25 -7.68 -4.72
N GLN A 120 -5.37 -8.64 -4.44
CA GLN A 120 -5.70 -10.07 -4.36
C GLN A 120 -6.42 -10.44 -3.08
N ARG A 121 -6.24 -9.66 -2.01
CA ARG A 121 -6.82 -9.92 -0.67
C ARG A 121 -6.44 -11.30 -0.11
N THR A 122 -5.30 -11.85 -0.56
CA THR A 122 -4.69 -13.07 -0.02
C THR A 122 -4.27 -12.79 1.41
N LYS A 123 -4.67 -13.63 2.37
CA LYS A 123 -4.25 -13.47 3.77
C LYS A 123 -2.79 -13.87 3.95
N LEU A 124 -2.01 -13.04 4.64
CA LEU A 124 -0.69 -13.45 5.14
C LEU A 124 -0.83 -14.60 6.13
N THR A 125 -0.01 -15.63 5.94
CA THR A 125 0.17 -16.70 6.91
C THR A 125 1.16 -16.26 7.99
N SER A 126 0.92 -16.73 9.23
CA SER A 126 1.72 -16.39 10.42
C SER A 126 2.93 -17.31 10.58
#